data_AF-A0A8J2Q322-F1
#
_entry.id   AF-A0A8J2Q322-F1
#
_cell.length_a   1.000
_cell.length_b   1.000
_cell.length_c   1.000
_cell.angle_alpha   90.00
_cell.angle_beta   90.00
_cell.angle_gamma   90.00
#
_symmetry.space_group_name_H-M   'P 1'
#
loop_
_entity.id
_entity.type
_entity.pdbx_description
1 polymer ?
#
loop_
_entity_poly.entity_id
_entity_poly.type
_entity_poly.pdbx_seq_one_letter_code
_entity_poly.pdbx_strand_id
1 'polypeptide(L)'
;MEEINDERLKVSKKRIPKLPHDIAVEVTKGQQLKHVEISEKSILPTAHDIRQEKIDRELKEEIRMHDRGKLRHADIVEKNILPKPEDMYREKVDENLKGEIKIHDTSKLRHAEIVEKNVLPTPADIAREKVPSLIANFDTEKLKHVDPIVKIALPSADDVVREQKELKTESGDGNRMKHS
;
A
#
# COMPACT_ATOMS: atom_id res chain seq x y z
N MET A 1 20.20 -69.82 14.72
CA MET A 1 19.24 -70.60 13.91
C MET A 1 17.95 -70.60 14.68
N GLU A 2 16.96 -69.82 14.22
CA GLU A 2 15.60 -69.86 14.75
C GLU A 2 14.72 -70.45 13.65
N GLU A 3 14.05 -71.55 13.99
CA GLU A 3 13.20 -72.35 13.11
C GLU A 3 11.91 -71.58 12.81
N ILE A 4 11.67 -71.28 11.53
CA ILE A 4 10.42 -70.65 11.09
C ILE A 4 9.36 -71.75 10.99
N ASN A 5 8.34 -71.62 11.84
CA ASN A 5 7.24 -72.54 12.05
C ASN A 5 6.26 -72.51 10.85
N ASP A 6 6.19 -73.61 10.10
CA ASP A 6 5.43 -73.77 8.85
C ASP A 6 3.92 -74.04 9.07
N GLU A 7 3.22 -73.19 9.82
CA GLU A 7 1.75 -73.27 9.91
C GLU A 7 1.08 -72.54 8.74
N ARG A 8 0.95 -73.24 7.61
CA ARG A 8 0.11 -72.78 6.48
C ARG A 8 -1.37 -72.73 6.90
N LEU A 9 -1.88 -71.52 7.11
CA LEU A 9 -3.30 -71.19 7.29
C LEU A 9 -4.18 -71.85 6.20
N LYS A 10 -5.05 -72.77 6.62
CA LYS A 10 -6.00 -73.50 5.76
C LYS A 10 -7.17 -72.58 5.38
N VAL A 11 -6.99 -71.74 4.36
CA VAL A 11 -8.05 -70.82 3.91
C VAL A 11 -9.18 -71.59 3.19
N SER A 12 -10.40 -71.49 3.74
CA SER A 12 -11.61 -72.09 3.16
C SER A 12 -11.95 -71.44 1.80
N LYS A 13 -12.18 -72.26 0.76
CA LYS A 13 -12.36 -71.83 -0.64
C LYS A 13 -13.74 -71.21 -0.93
N LYS A 14 -14.18 -70.22 -0.15
CA LYS A 14 -15.39 -69.44 -0.45
C LYS A 14 -15.05 -68.39 -1.53
N ARG A 15 -15.51 -68.67 -2.76
CA ARG A 15 -15.58 -67.85 -3.98
C ARG A 15 -14.82 -66.50 -3.93
N ILE A 16 -13.51 -66.58 -4.14
CA ILE A 16 -12.67 -65.43 -4.50
C ILE A 16 -12.96 -65.11 -5.97
N PRO A 17 -13.14 -63.84 -6.39
CA PRO A 17 -13.32 -63.50 -7.80
C PRO A 17 -12.17 -64.09 -8.62
N LYS A 18 -12.49 -64.97 -9.57
CA LYS A 18 -11.49 -65.53 -10.50
C LYS A 18 -11.33 -64.56 -11.66
N LEU A 19 -10.08 -64.30 -12.05
CA LEU A 19 -9.79 -63.60 -13.29
C LEU A 19 -10.51 -64.32 -14.45
N PRO A 20 -11.15 -63.59 -15.37
CA PRO A 20 -11.69 -64.16 -16.60
C PRO A 20 -10.62 -64.98 -17.30
N HIS A 21 -11.02 -66.11 -17.90
CA HIS A 21 -10.09 -67.09 -18.47
C HIS A 21 -9.10 -66.45 -19.44
N ASP A 22 -9.58 -65.56 -20.31
CA ASP A 22 -8.76 -64.90 -21.33
C ASP A 22 -7.67 -64.00 -20.73
N ILE A 23 -7.99 -63.28 -19.66
CA ILE A 23 -7.02 -62.41 -18.94
C ILE A 23 -6.03 -63.27 -18.17
N ALA A 24 -6.49 -64.36 -17.54
CA ALA A 24 -5.61 -65.28 -16.82
C ALA A 24 -4.60 -65.93 -17.78
N VAL A 25 -5.06 -66.33 -18.98
CA VAL A 25 -4.19 -66.86 -20.03
C VAL A 25 -3.18 -65.80 -20.47
N GLU A 26 -3.61 -64.57 -20.74
CA GLU A 26 -2.70 -63.53 -21.25
C GLU A 26 -1.67 -63.06 -20.23
N VAL A 27 -2.04 -62.92 -18.95
CA VAL A 27 -1.10 -62.56 -17.88
C VAL A 27 -0.06 -63.66 -17.64
N THR A 28 -0.43 -64.94 -17.85
CA THR A 28 0.52 -66.07 -17.73
C THR A 28 1.44 -66.22 -18.93
N LYS A 29 1.10 -65.65 -20.10
CA LYS A 29 2.03 -65.53 -21.22
C LYS A 29 3.02 -64.43 -20.90
N GLY A 30 4.22 -64.79 -20.44
CA GLY A 30 5.26 -63.82 -20.10
C GLY A 30 5.44 -62.76 -21.20
N GLN A 31 5.08 -61.52 -20.89
CA GLN A 31 5.28 -60.39 -21.80
C GLN A 31 6.71 -59.89 -21.68
N GLN A 32 7.38 -59.70 -22.81
CA GLN A 32 8.67 -59.01 -22.84
C GLN A 32 8.40 -57.51 -22.73
N LEU A 33 8.51 -56.97 -21.52
CA LEU A 33 8.48 -55.54 -21.29
C LEU A 33 9.78 -54.91 -21.81
N LYS A 34 9.71 -53.67 -22.31
CA LYS A 34 10.93 -52.93 -22.67
C LYS A 34 11.83 -52.82 -21.45
N HIS A 35 13.08 -53.23 -21.58
CA HIS A 35 14.07 -53.00 -20.54
C HIS A 35 14.27 -51.50 -20.37
N VAL A 36 14.12 -51.01 -19.14
CA VAL A 36 14.47 -49.64 -18.75
C VAL A 36 15.68 -49.75 -17.84
N GLU A 37 16.79 -49.17 -18.29
CA GLU A 37 18.03 -49.12 -17.51
C GLU A 37 17.90 -48.01 -16.45
N ILE A 38 17.87 -48.41 -15.19
CA ILE A 38 17.79 -47.49 -14.04
C ILE A 38 19.21 -47.24 -13.56
N SER A 39 19.69 -45.99 -13.63
CA SER A 39 20.97 -45.60 -13.04
C SER A 39 20.75 -44.79 -11.77
N GLU A 40 21.30 -45.29 -10.65
CA GLU A 40 21.38 -44.54 -9.41
C GLU A 40 22.48 -43.49 -9.55
N LYS A 41 22.12 -42.21 -9.41
CA LYS A 41 23.11 -41.13 -9.35
C LYS A 41 23.73 -41.09 -7.95
N SER A 42 24.75 -41.89 -7.72
CA SER A 42 25.63 -41.74 -6.55
C SER A 42 26.62 -40.60 -6.82
N ILE A 43 26.21 -39.36 -6.47
CA ILE A 43 27.13 -38.22 -6.53
C ILE A 43 28.06 -38.29 -5.31
N LEU A 44 29.34 -38.49 -5.58
CA LEU A 44 30.37 -38.39 -4.54
C LEU A 44 30.63 -36.90 -4.25
N PRO A 45 30.97 -36.55 -2.99
CA PRO A 45 31.39 -35.20 -2.65
C PRO A 45 32.51 -34.73 -3.58
N THR A 46 32.38 -33.52 -4.08
CA THR A 46 33.40 -32.88 -4.91
C THR A 46 34.60 -32.53 -4.04
N ALA A 47 35.78 -32.40 -4.63
CA ALA A 47 36.96 -31.88 -3.93
C ALA A 47 36.71 -30.49 -3.29
N HIS A 48 35.78 -29.68 -3.82
CA HIS A 48 35.37 -28.42 -3.19
C HIS A 48 34.63 -28.65 -1.88
N ASP A 49 33.68 -29.58 -1.86
CA ASP A 49 32.84 -29.92 -0.70
C ASP A 49 33.73 -30.39 0.47
N ILE A 50 34.71 -31.25 0.18
CA ILE A 50 35.69 -31.74 1.17
C ILE A 50 36.56 -30.60 1.73
N ARG A 51 36.97 -29.65 0.88
CA ARG A 51 37.79 -28.51 1.32
C ARG A 51 37.00 -27.56 2.21
N GLN A 52 35.76 -27.25 1.87
CA GLN A 52 34.88 -26.41 2.69
C GLN A 52 34.62 -27.05 4.06
N GLU A 53 34.29 -28.35 4.09
CA GLU A 53 34.05 -29.05 5.35
C GLU A 53 35.29 -29.08 6.25
N LYS A 54 36.49 -29.20 5.67
CA LYS A 54 37.75 -29.14 6.42
C LYS A 54 37.96 -27.77 7.07
N ILE A 55 37.66 -26.68 6.35
CA ILE A 55 37.76 -25.31 6.86
C ILE A 55 36.76 -25.09 8.00
N ASP A 56 35.51 -25.52 7.82
CA ASP A 56 34.47 -25.39 8.85
C ASP A 56 34.82 -26.13 10.15
N ARG A 57 35.40 -27.32 10.03
CA ARG A 57 35.85 -28.10 11.19
C ARG A 57 37.00 -27.43 11.91
N GLU A 58 37.99 -26.91 11.18
CA GLU A 58 39.13 -26.20 11.75
C GLU A 58 38.71 -24.94 12.49
N LEU A 59 37.84 -24.12 11.87
CA LEU A 59 37.29 -22.92 12.50
C LEU A 59 36.48 -23.25 13.76
N LYS A 60 35.69 -24.33 13.75
CA LYS A 60 34.93 -24.78 14.93
C LYS A 60 35.84 -25.18 16.08
N GLU A 61 36.91 -25.92 15.81
CA GLU A 61 37.89 -26.29 16.83
C GLU A 61 38.67 -25.06 17.33
N GLU A 62 39.03 -24.11 16.46
CA GLU A 62 39.68 -22.86 16.86
C GLU A 62 38.79 -22.04 17.80
N ILE A 63 37.50 -21.86 17.46
CA ILE A 63 36.52 -21.17 18.31
C ILE A 63 36.35 -21.90 19.65
N ARG A 64 36.33 -23.23 19.65
CA ARG A 64 36.21 -24.04 20.87
C ARG A 64 37.43 -23.91 21.78
N MET A 65 38.62 -23.85 21.19
CA MET A 65 39.90 -23.70 21.90
C MET A 65 40.22 -22.23 22.21
N HIS A 66 39.40 -21.29 21.74
CA HIS A 66 39.61 -19.87 21.93
C HIS A 66 39.51 -19.50 23.43
N ASP A 67 40.59 -18.93 23.95
CA ASP A 67 40.67 -18.45 25.32
C ASP A 67 39.86 -17.17 25.49
N ARG A 68 38.70 -17.28 26.14
CA ARG A 68 37.81 -16.15 26.45
C ARG A 68 38.48 -15.09 27.32
N GLY A 69 39.55 -15.42 28.05
CA GLY A 69 40.33 -14.48 28.85
C GLY A 69 41.17 -13.50 28.01
N LYS A 70 41.36 -13.78 26.71
CA LYS A 70 42.02 -12.87 25.76
C LYS A 70 41.07 -11.85 25.14
N LEU A 71 39.76 -12.00 25.36
CA LEU A 71 38.79 -11.01 24.94
C LEU A 71 38.95 -9.76 25.81
N ARG A 72 38.89 -8.58 25.18
CA ARG A 72 38.92 -7.32 25.92
C ARG A 72 37.69 -7.26 26.82
N HIS A 73 37.88 -6.89 28.09
CA HIS A 73 36.77 -6.60 28.98
C HIS A 73 35.95 -5.44 28.42
N ALA A 74 34.63 -5.63 28.37
CA ALA A 74 33.68 -4.57 28.09
C ALA A 74 33.05 -4.16 29.43
N ASP A 75 33.21 -2.89 29.79
CA ASP A 75 32.56 -2.33 30.97
C ASP A 75 31.07 -2.16 30.68
N ILE A 76 30.24 -3.04 31.26
CA ILE A 76 28.79 -2.94 31.16
C ILE A 76 28.30 -2.07 32.32
N VAL A 77 27.89 -0.84 32.02
CA VAL A 77 27.24 0.05 32.99
C VAL A 77 25.72 -0.10 32.87
N GLU A 78 25.12 -0.84 33.79
CA GLU A 78 23.66 -0.91 33.92
C GLU A 78 23.14 0.41 34.53
N LYS A 79 22.42 1.19 33.73
CA LYS A 79 21.84 2.47 34.18
C LYS A 79 20.46 2.23 34.81
N ASN A 80 20.46 1.89 36.08
CA ASN A 80 19.23 1.88 36.89
C ASN A 80 18.90 3.31 37.34
N ILE A 81 18.25 4.08 36.46
CA ILE A 81 17.73 5.40 36.82
C ILE A 81 16.46 5.26 37.65
N LEU A 82 16.44 5.90 38.82
CA LEU A 82 15.22 6.00 39.62
C LEU A 82 14.23 6.96 38.92
N PRO A 83 12.92 6.73 39.06
CA PRO A 83 11.91 7.67 38.60
C PRO A 83 12.16 9.07 39.18
N LYS A 84 11.95 10.11 38.37
CA LYS A 84 12.07 11.49 38.84
C LYS A 84 10.81 11.85 39.65
N PRO A 85 10.88 12.86 40.55
CA PRO A 85 9.69 13.39 41.22
C PRO A 85 8.57 13.80 40.26
N GLU A 86 8.93 14.28 39.07
CA GLU A 86 7.99 14.63 38.00
C GLU A 86 7.21 13.41 37.49
N ASP A 87 7.85 12.25 37.39
CA ASP A 87 7.20 11.02 36.93
C ASP A 87 6.14 10.55 37.93
N MET A 88 6.44 10.67 39.23
CA MET A 88 5.48 10.38 40.31
C MET A 88 4.30 11.36 40.31
N TYR A 89 4.56 12.64 40.04
CA TYR A 89 3.50 13.64 39.96
C TYR A 89 2.55 13.34 38.80
N ARG A 90 3.09 13.05 37.61
CA ARG A 90 2.28 12.69 36.43
C ARG A 90 1.42 11.46 36.71
N GLU A 91 1.99 10.42 37.31
CA GLU A 91 1.25 9.20 37.67
C GLU A 91 0.10 9.50 38.66
N LYS A 92 0.36 10.32 39.68
CA LYS A 92 -0.66 10.70 40.66
C LYS A 92 -1.80 11.51 40.05
N VAL A 93 -1.51 12.39 39.10
CA VAL A 93 -2.52 13.16 38.37
C VAL A 93 -3.37 12.24 37.50
N ASP A 94 -2.75 11.30 36.78
CA ASP A 94 -3.45 10.34 35.93
C ASP A 94 -4.39 9.43 36.73
N GLU A 95 -3.93 8.89 37.86
CA GLU A 95 -4.76 8.07 38.75
C GLU A 95 -5.94 8.86 39.34
N ASN A 96 -5.72 10.13 39.72
CA ASN A 96 -6.80 10.98 40.18
C ASN A 96 -7.84 11.24 39.07
N LEU A 97 -7.39 11.58 37.86
CA LEU A 97 -8.27 11.83 36.71
C LEU A 97 -9.10 10.58 36.35
N LYS A 98 -8.48 9.41 36.32
CA LYS A 98 -9.18 8.12 36.10
C LYS A 98 -10.24 7.88 37.16
N GLY A 99 -9.92 8.16 38.43
CA GLY A 99 -10.87 8.04 39.54
C GLY A 99 -12.07 8.98 39.36
N GLU A 100 -11.82 10.23 39.03
CA GLU A 100 -12.86 11.24 38.78
C GLU A 100 -13.76 10.84 37.59
N ILE A 101 -13.19 10.37 36.49
CA ILE A 101 -13.94 9.90 35.32
C ILE A 101 -14.82 8.70 35.68
N LYS A 102 -14.30 7.75 36.48
CA LYS A 102 -15.06 6.55 36.88
C LYS A 102 -16.29 6.88 37.72
N ILE A 103 -16.22 7.94 38.53
CA ILE A 103 -17.31 8.38 39.41
C ILE A 103 -18.15 9.48 38.73
N HIS A 104 -17.75 9.94 37.55
CA HIS A 104 -18.42 11.04 36.86
C HIS A 104 -19.86 10.66 36.49
N ASP A 105 -20.80 11.42 37.04
CA ASP A 105 -22.22 11.27 36.80
C ASP A 105 -22.61 11.88 35.45
N THR A 106 -22.83 11.01 34.45
CA THR A 106 -23.20 11.41 33.10
C THR A 106 -24.57 12.07 33.02
N SER A 107 -25.43 11.94 34.05
CA SER A 107 -26.73 12.63 34.07
C SER A 107 -26.60 14.15 34.23
N LYS A 108 -25.43 14.63 34.68
CA LYS A 108 -25.11 16.06 34.81
C LYS A 108 -24.63 16.67 33.49
N LEU A 109 -24.41 15.85 32.45
CA LEU A 109 -24.06 16.35 31.12
C LEU A 109 -25.28 17.02 30.48
N ARG A 110 -25.04 18.11 29.75
CA ARG A 110 -26.10 18.78 29.00
C ARG A 110 -26.60 17.87 27.89
N HIS A 111 -27.93 17.76 27.75
CA HIS A 111 -28.53 17.03 26.64
C HIS A 111 -28.17 17.71 25.30
N ALA A 112 -27.75 16.92 24.33
CA ALA A 112 -27.51 17.36 22.96
C ALA A 112 -28.44 16.57 22.02
N GLU A 113 -29.37 17.26 21.38
CA GLU A 113 -30.25 16.69 20.36
C GLU A 113 -29.53 16.75 19.00
N ILE A 114 -29.23 15.59 18.42
CA ILE A 114 -28.58 15.48 17.11
C ILE A 114 -29.66 15.26 16.05
N VAL A 115 -29.85 16.24 15.16
CA VAL A 115 -30.76 16.13 14.01
C VAL A 115 -29.95 15.89 12.75
N GLU A 116 -29.97 14.66 12.24
CA GLU A 116 -29.41 14.32 10.94
C GLU A 116 -30.34 14.84 9.83
N LYS A 117 -29.90 15.86 9.09
CA LYS A 117 -30.67 16.44 7.99
C LYS A 117 -30.42 15.70 6.68
N ASN A 118 -31.18 14.64 6.44
CA ASN A 118 -31.24 13.93 5.17
C ASN A 118 -32.30 14.57 4.24
N VAL A 119 -32.09 15.82 3.85
CA VAL A 119 -32.99 16.52 2.91
C VAL A 119 -32.60 16.14 1.48
N LEU A 120 -33.57 15.69 0.68
CA LEU A 120 -33.36 15.47 -0.74
C LEU A 120 -33.06 16.81 -1.43
N PRO A 121 -32.22 16.83 -2.48
CA PRO A 121 -31.99 18.03 -3.28
C PRO A 121 -33.31 18.63 -3.77
N THR A 122 -33.44 19.95 -3.68
CA THR A 122 -34.62 20.64 -4.23
C THR A 122 -34.53 20.68 -5.77
N PRO A 123 -35.66 20.87 -6.47
CA PRO A 123 -35.64 21.09 -7.92
C PRO A 123 -34.74 22.27 -8.34
N ALA A 124 -34.61 23.29 -7.50
CA ALA A 124 -33.71 24.41 -7.75
C ALA A 124 -32.23 24.00 -7.66
N ASP A 125 -31.87 23.12 -6.72
CA ASP A 125 -30.51 22.60 -6.59
C ASP A 125 -30.14 21.78 -7.84
N ILE A 126 -31.04 20.90 -8.26
CA ILE A 126 -30.88 20.09 -9.48
C ILE A 126 -30.78 20.98 -10.72
N ALA A 127 -31.60 22.02 -10.81
CA ALA A 127 -31.56 22.95 -11.94
C ALA A 127 -30.23 23.70 -12.00
N ARG A 128 -29.72 24.20 -10.87
CA ARG A 128 -28.42 24.89 -10.81
C ARG A 128 -27.27 23.96 -11.22
N GLU A 129 -27.29 22.70 -10.78
CA GLU A 129 -26.27 21.71 -11.13
C GLU A 129 -26.25 21.38 -12.64
N LYS A 130 -27.40 21.46 -13.32
CA LYS A 130 -27.50 21.18 -14.76
C LYS A 130 -27.03 22.32 -15.67
N VAL A 131 -26.88 23.54 -15.16
CA VAL A 131 -26.52 24.72 -15.97
C VAL A 131 -25.16 24.58 -16.67
N PRO A 132 -24.06 24.19 -16.00
CA PRO A 132 -22.75 24.07 -16.66
C PRO A 132 -22.77 23.09 -17.84
N SER A 133 -23.45 21.95 -17.68
CA SER A 133 -23.61 20.94 -18.74
C SER A 133 -24.43 21.46 -19.92
N LEU A 134 -25.45 22.29 -19.66
CA LEU A 134 -26.26 22.89 -20.72
C LEU A 134 -25.46 23.93 -21.52
N ILE A 135 -24.63 24.72 -20.85
CA ILE A 135 -23.74 25.69 -21.48
C ILE A 135 -22.67 24.97 -22.33
N ALA A 136 -22.06 23.91 -21.77
CA ALA A 136 -21.03 23.15 -22.48
C ALA A 136 -21.53 22.49 -23.77
N ASN A 137 -22.80 22.10 -23.81
CA ASN A 137 -23.43 21.45 -24.96
C ASN A 137 -24.35 22.39 -25.76
N PHE A 138 -24.20 23.71 -25.59
CA PHE A 138 -25.04 24.69 -26.29
C PHE A 138 -24.70 24.74 -27.78
N ASP A 139 -25.71 24.54 -28.63
CA ASP A 139 -25.57 24.55 -30.09
C ASP A 139 -25.71 25.97 -30.64
N THR A 140 -24.58 26.54 -31.08
CA THR A 140 -24.50 27.90 -31.63
C THR A 140 -25.16 28.03 -33.00
N GLU A 141 -25.31 26.94 -33.76
CA GLU A 141 -25.90 26.97 -35.11
C GLU A 141 -27.41 27.20 -35.08
N LYS A 142 -28.03 26.99 -33.91
CA LYS A 142 -29.45 27.29 -33.68
C LYS A 142 -29.73 28.75 -33.36
N LEU A 143 -28.69 29.58 -33.18
CA LEU A 143 -28.87 31.01 -32.99
C LEU A 143 -29.36 31.64 -34.29
N LYS A 144 -30.44 32.42 -34.19
CA LYS A 144 -30.93 33.18 -35.33
C LYS A 144 -29.90 34.26 -35.69
N HIS A 145 -29.58 34.36 -36.98
CA HIS A 145 -28.78 35.46 -37.49
C HIS A 145 -29.43 36.80 -37.17
N VAL A 146 -28.64 37.74 -36.68
CA VAL A 146 -29.05 39.13 -36.42
C VAL A 146 -27.97 40.03 -36.99
N ASP A 147 -28.36 40.96 -37.86
CA ASP A 147 -27.47 42.01 -38.37
C ASP A 147 -27.35 43.14 -37.34
N PRO A 148 -26.18 43.33 -36.69
CA PRO A 148 -26.01 44.39 -35.71
C PRO A 148 -25.89 45.75 -36.41
N ILE A 149 -26.72 46.72 -36.00
CA ILE A 149 -26.58 48.12 -36.42
C ILE A 149 -25.59 48.80 -35.47
N VAL A 150 -24.32 48.87 -35.86
CA VAL A 150 -23.29 49.61 -35.12
C VAL A 150 -23.28 51.06 -35.62
N LYS A 151 -23.85 51.97 -34.83
CA LYS A 151 -23.77 53.41 -35.10
C LYS A 151 -22.42 53.93 -34.63
N ILE A 152 -21.46 54.05 -35.53
CA ILE A 152 -20.20 54.76 -35.27
C ILE A 152 -20.46 56.22 -35.61
N ALA A 153 -20.48 57.10 -34.60
CA ALA A 153 -20.42 58.54 -34.84
C ALA A 153 -18.99 58.86 -35.34
N LEU A 154 -18.89 59.41 -36.55
CA LEU A 154 -17.61 59.95 -37.01
C LEU A 154 -17.29 61.20 -36.17
N PRO A 155 -16.04 61.40 -35.74
CA PRO A 155 -15.65 62.62 -35.03
C PRO A 155 -15.96 63.85 -35.89
N SER A 156 -16.46 64.92 -35.27
CA SER A 156 -16.69 66.20 -35.94
C SER A 156 -15.36 66.84 -36.32
N ALA A 157 -15.37 67.72 -37.33
CA ALA A 157 -14.23 68.59 -37.62
C ALA A 157 -13.80 69.38 -36.37
N ASP A 158 -14.74 69.79 -35.52
CA ASP A 158 -14.45 70.47 -34.25
C ASP A 158 -13.73 69.57 -33.25
N ASP A 159 -14.04 68.27 -33.26
CA ASP A 159 -13.37 67.29 -32.39
C ASP A 159 -11.91 67.11 -32.82
N VAL A 160 -11.66 67.04 -34.14
CA VAL A 160 -10.31 66.97 -34.71
C VAL A 160 -9.52 68.25 -34.46
N VAL A 161 -10.15 69.42 -34.59
CA VAL A 161 -9.49 70.72 -34.34
C VAL A 161 -9.16 70.88 -32.86
N ARG A 162 -10.05 70.45 -31.95
CA ARG A 162 -9.81 70.47 -30.51
C ARG A 162 -8.63 69.59 -30.13
N GLU A 163 -8.58 68.36 -30.63
CA GLU A 163 -7.44 67.45 -30.44
C GLU A 163 -6.11 68.06 -30.96
N GLN A 164 -6.11 68.66 -32.17
CA GLN A 164 -4.91 69.31 -32.69
C GLN A 164 -4.46 70.54 -31.88
N LYS A 165 -5.40 71.22 -31.20
CA LYS A 165 -5.07 72.35 -30.31
C LYS A 165 -4.46 71.86 -29.01
N GLU A 166 -5.01 70.80 -28.42
CA GLU A 166 -4.48 70.16 -27.21
C GLU A 166 -3.04 69.66 -27.43
N LEU A 167 -2.77 69.01 -28.57
CA LEU A 167 -1.42 68.57 -28.96
C LEU A 167 -0.42 69.73 -29.15
N LYS A 168 -0.89 70.92 -29.55
CA LYS A 168 -0.03 72.12 -29.71
C LYS A 168 0.23 72.84 -28.39
N THR A 169 -0.70 72.79 -27.44
CA THR A 169 -0.48 73.39 -26.11
C THR A 169 0.46 72.57 -25.24
N GLU A 170 0.49 71.25 -25.40
CA GLU A 170 1.39 70.37 -24.64
C GLU A 170 2.85 70.43 -25.14
N SER A 171 3.11 70.92 -26.36
CA SER A 171 4.46 71.05 -26.92
C SER A 171 5.13 72.42 -26.64
N GLY A 172 4.44 73.37 -25.98
CA GLY A 172 4.88 74.76 -25.83
C GLY A 172 5.44 75.19 -24.47
N ASP A 173 5.18 74.46 -23.38
CA ASP A 173 5.49 74.90 -22.00
C ASP A 173 6.44 73.95 -21.24
N GLY A 174 7.38 73.35 -21.98
CA GLY A 174 8.41 72.46 -21.44
C GLY A 174 9.75 73.12 -21.12
N ASN A 175 9.81 74.36 -20.59
CA ASN A 175 11.07 74.87 -20.01
C ASN A 175 10.90 76.05 -19.04
N ARG A 176 10.53 75.79 -17.78
CA ARG A 176 10.83 76.68 -16.64
C ARG A 176 10.64 75.98 -15.28
N MET A 177 11.39 74.91 -15.03
CA MET A 177 11.63 74.48 -13.65
C MET A 177 12.83 75.24 -13.09
N LYS A 178 12.57 76.35 -12.39
CA LYS A 178 13.53 77.02 -11.51
C LYS A 178 13.59 76.21 -10.22
N HIS A 179 14.71 75.51 -9.99
CA HIS A 179 15.05 75.02 -8.66
C HIS A 179 15.49 76.21 -7.80
N SER A 180 14.90 76.34 -6.61
CA SER A 180 15.41 77.12 -5.48
C SER A 180 15.08 76.34 -4.22
#